data_AF-A0A645J6Q0-F1
#
_entry.id   AF-A0A645J6Q0-F1
#
_cell.length_a   1.000
_cell.length_b   1.000
_cell.length_c   1.000
_cell.angle_alpha   90.00
_cell.angle_beta   90.00
_cell.angle_gamma   90.00
#
_symmetry.space_group_name_H-M   'P 1'
#
loop_
_entity.id
_entity.type
_entity.pdbx_description
1 polymer ?
#
loop_
_entity_poly.entity_id
_entity_poly.type
_entity_poly.pdbx_seq_one_letter_code
_entity_poly.pdbx_strand_id
1 'polypeptide(L)'
;MLNDDRCNHCGRCVKSCPTDAWKGEPGYILSFAGTFGNRIARGEQLLPIIRDRETLFRVADAAMAFFDRHGKPGERFRATVERAGWQTFKETMQEAYDGCISD
;
A
#
# COMPACT_ATOMS: atom_id res chain seq x y z
N MET A 1 -9.50 19.75 -21.00
CA MET A 1 -8.17 19.88 -20.36
C MET A 1 -8.25 19.26 -18.98
N LEU A 2 -7.26 18.46 -18.56
CA LEU A 2 -7.20 17.93 -17.20
C LEU A 2 -6.92 19.10 -16.25
N ASN A 3 -7.60 19.13 -15.11
CA ASN A 3 -7.23 20.01 -14.01
C ASN A 3 -6.37 19.16 -13.07
N ASP A 4 -5.08 19.46 -13.01
CA ASP A 4 -4.11 18.67 -12.25
C ASP A 4 -4.36 18.76 -10.75
N ASP A 5 -4.82 19.90 -10.24
CA ASP A 5 -5.18 20.09 -8.82
C ASP A 5 -6.37 19.21 -8.38
N ARG A 6 -7.17 18.73 -9.33
CA ARG A 6 -8.31 17.84 -9.08
C ARG A 6 -8.05 16.38 -9.48
N CYS A 7 -6.88 16.08 -10.03
CA CYS A 7 -6.53 14.73 -10.45
C CYS A 7 -6.15 13.88 -9.23
N ASN A 8 -6.75 12.69 -9.09
CA ASN A 8 -6.40 11.71 -8.06
C ASN A 8 -5.66 10.49 -8.62
N HIS A 9 -5.16 10.59 -9.85
CA HIS A 9 -4.42 9.52 -10.54
C HIS A 9 -5.17 8.19 -10.68
N CYS A 10 -6.52 8.18 -10.73
CA CYS A 10 -7.31 6.95 -10.85
C CYS A 10 -7.20 6.21 -12.20
N GLY A 11 -6.57 6.82 -13.21
CA GLY A 11 -6.34 6.21 -14.53
C GLY A 11 -7.60 5.98 -15.39
N ARG A 12 -8.80 6.36 -14.93
CA ARG A 12 -10.05 6.13 -15.66
C ARG A 12 -10.06 6.80 -17.03
N CYS A 13 -9.54 8.02 -17.13
CA CYS A 13 -9.43 8.75 -18.40
C CYS A 13 -8.57 8.03 -19.43
N VAL A 14 -7.42 7.48 -19.00
CA VAL A 14 -6.52 6.69 -19.85
C VAL A 14 -7.23 5.42 -20.30
N LYS A 15 -7.83 4.67 -19.37
CA LYS A 15 -8.52 3.41 -19.68
C LYS A 15 -9.74 3.59 -20.60
N SER A 16 -10.49 4.68 -20.44
CA SER A 16 -11.72 4.91 -21.21
C SER A 16 -11.47 5.58 -22.56
N CYS A 17 -10.25 6.04 -22.85
CA CYS A 17 -9.97 6.82 -24.05
C CYS A 17 -9.95 5.91 -25.29
N PRO A 18 -10.90 6.04 -26.23
CA PRO A 18 -10.95 5.17 -27.41
C PRO A 18 -9.85 5.48 -28.44
N THR A 19 -9.23 6.67 -28.33
CA THR A 19 -8.22 7.18 -29.25
C THR A 19 -6.82 7.18 -28.65
N ASP A 20 -6.65 6.67 -27.43
CA ASP A 20 -5.39 6.68 -26.68
C ASP A 20 -4.73 8.07 -26.54
N ALA A 21 -5.52 9.14 -26.63
CA ALA A 21 -5.06 10.52 -26.47
C ALA A 21 -4.59 10.82 -25.04
N TRP A 22 -5.20 10.17 -24.05
CA TRP A 22 -4.73 10.22 -22.67
C TRP A 22 -3.68 9.15 -22.43
N LYS A 23 -2.48 9.57 -22.04
CA LYS A 23 -1.40 8.66 -21.59
C LYS A 23 -1.30 8.68 -20.08
N GLY A 24 -1.00 7.52 -19.50
CA GLY A 24 -0.76 7.37 -18.07
C GLY A 24 0.51 6.57 -17.84
N GLU A 25 1.14 6.83 -16.70
CA GLU A 25 2.26 6.04 -16.24
C GLU A 25 1.74 4.91 -15.33
N PRO A 26 2.12 3.64 -15.57
CA PRO A 26 1.74 2.53 -14.69
C PRO A 26 2.40 2.67 -13.31
N GLY A 27 1.80 2.03 -12.31
CA GLY A 27 2.31 2.03 -10.94
C GLY A 27 1.55 1.03 -10.08
N TYR A 28 1.99 0.88 -8.84
CA TYR A 28 1.46 -0.07 -7.88
C TYR A 28 0.83 0.67 -6.70
N ILE A 29 -0.34 0.19 -6.26
CA ILE A 29 -0.99 0.64 -5.03
C ILE A 29 -0.94 -0.53 -4.06
N LEU A 30 -0.28 -0.34 -2.93
CA LEU A 30 -0.33 -1.28 -1.81
C LEU A 30 -1.41 -0.86 -0.82
N SER A 31 -2.21 -1.83 -0.39
CA SER A 31 -3.22 -1.64 0.65
C SER A 31 -3.04 -2.72 1.71
N PHE A 32 -2.98 -2.31 2.97
CA PHE A 32 -2.60 -3.18 4.07
C PHE A 32 -3.78 -3.52 4.98
N ALA A 33 -3.68 -4.68 5.61
CA ALA A 33 -4.60 -5.10 6.67
C ALA A 33 -6.09 -5.11 6.26
N GLY A 34 -6.37 -5.38 4.98
CA GLY A 34 -7.70 -5.74 4.52
C GLY A 34 -8.08 -7.12 5.06
N THR A 35 -9.33 -7.28 5.48
CA THR A 35 -9.84 -8.58 5.93
C THR A 35 -11.22 -8.85 5.38
N PHE A 36 -11.44 -10.12 5.03
CA PHE A 36 -12.72 -10.63 4.59
C PHE A 36 -13.07 -11.86 5.45
N GLY A 37 -14.34 -11.99 5.84
CA GLY A 37 -14.83 -12.96 6.81
C GLY A 37 -15.82 -12.34 7.80
N ASN A 38 -15.88 -12.86 9.03
CA ASN A 38 -16.83 -12.39 10.04
C ASN A 38 -16.58 -10.96 10.52
N ARG A 39 -15.35 -10.45 10.37
CA ARG A 39 -15.00 -9.04 10.58
C ARG A 39 -14.42 -8.55 9.26
N ILE A 40 -15.15 -7.65 8.61
CA ILE A 40 -14.74 -7.07 7.33
C ILE A 40 -14.02 -5.76 7.62
N ALA A 41 -12.84 -5.60 7.03
CA ALA A 41 -12.10 -4.35 7.06
C ALA A 41 -11.54 -4.06 5.68
N ARG A 42 -11.69 -2.82 5.21
CA ARG A 42 -11.04 -2.36 3.99
C ARG A 42 -9.54 -2.24 4.24
N GLY A 43 -8.74 -2.57 3.23
CA GLY A 43 -7.30 -2.32 3.29
C GLY A 43 -7.01 -0.82 3.31
N GLU A 44 -6.03 -0.42 4.13
CA GLU A 44 -5.59 0.96 4.25
C GLU A 44 -4.43 1.23 3.30
N GLN A 45 -4.55 2.29 2.50
CA GLN A 45 -3.45 2.78 1.68
C GLN A 45 -2.63 3.77 2.50
N LEU A 46 -1.41 3.38 2.86
CA LEU A 46 -0.52 4.17 3.72
C LEU A 46 0.53 4.95 2.93
N LEU A 47 0.86 4.48 1.73
CA LEU A 47 1.94 4.97 0.90
C LEU A 47 1.41 5.55 -0.42
N PRO A 48 2.16 6.45 -1.07
CA PRO A 48 1.84 6.92 -2.41
C PRO A 48 1.94 5.79 -3.44
N ILE A 49 1.58 6.10 -4.69
CA ILE A 49 1.72 5.14 -5.80
C ILE A 49 3.21 4.84 -6.02
N ILE A 50 3.57 3.57 -5.90
CA ILE A 50 4.94 3.09 -6.11
C ILE A 50 5.17 2.89 -7.61
N ARG A 51 6.28 3.39 -8.14
CA ARG A 51 6.60 3.32 -9.58
C ARG A 51 7.58 2.20 -9.92
N ASP A 52 8.49 1.89 -9.01
CA ASP A 52 9.50 0.87 -9.19
C ASP A 52 9.15 -0.43 -8.46
N ARG A 53 9.59 -1.55 -9.05
CA ARG A 53 9.29 -2.90 -8.54
C ARG A 53 10.10 -3.22 -7.28
N GLU A 54 11.28 -2.62 -7.13
CA GLU A 54 12.17 -2.88 -6.00
C GLU A 54 11.59 -2.36 -4.69
N THR A 55 11.14 -1.10 -4.67
CA THR A 55 10.46 -0.47 -3.54
C THR A 55 9.16 -1.20 -3.21
N LEU A 56 8.41 -1.64 -4.22
CA LEU A 56 7.22 -2.47 -4.02
C LEU A 56 7.53 -3.73 -3.19
N PHE A 57 8.58 -4.47 -3.58
CA PHE A 57 8.96 -5.68 -2.87
C PHE A 57 9.52 -5.37 -1.48
N ARG A 58 10.38 -4.35 -1.35
CA ARG A 58 10.93 -3.92 -0.05
C ARG A 58 9.84 -3.59 0.96
N VAL A 59 8.81 -2.85 0.55
CA VAL A 59 7.67 -2.52 1.41
C VAL A 59 6.84 -3.77 1.73
N ALA A 60 6.61 -4.66 0.77
CA ALA A 60 5.88 -5.90 1.00
C ALA A 60 6.62 -6.82 1.99
N ASP A 61 7.94 -6.94 1.84
CA ASP A 61 8.82 -7.71 2.72
C ASP A 61 8.84 -7.13 4.13
N ALA A 62 8.90 -5.79 4.25
CA ALA A 62 8.78 -5.12 5.54
C ALA A 62 7.44 -5.42 6.23
N ALA A 63 6.33 -5.50 5.48
CA ALA A 63 5.02 -5.84 6.03
C ALA A 63 4.95 -7.30 6.51
N MET A 64 5.55 -8.23 5.77
CA MET A 64 5.68 -9.63 6.18
C MET A 64 6.56 -9.77 7.43
N ALA A 65 7.72 -9.12 7.43
CA ALA A 65 8.64 -9.13 8.57
C ALA A 65 8.02 -8.49 9.82
N PHE A 66 7.20 -7.44 9.67
CA PHE A 66 6.41 -6.88 10.77
C PHE A 66 5.44 -7.92 11.34
N PHE A 67 4.74 -8.67 10.48
CA PHE A 67 3.84 -9.73 10.93
C PHE A 67 4.59 -10.87 11.61
N ASP A 68 5.74 -11.28 11.11
CA ASP A 68 6.55 -12.34 11.72
C ASP A 68 7.04 -11.95 13.11
N ARG A 69 7.44 -10.69 13.32
CA ARG A 69 7.91 -10.19 14.63
C ARG A 69 6.79 -9.97 15.63
N HIS A 70 5.64 -9.47 15.19
CA HIS A 70 4.57 -9.04 16.08
C HIS A 70 3.41 -10.03 16.17
N GLY A 71 3.27 -10.94 15.21
CA GLY A 71 2.15 -11.88 15.09
C GLY A 71 2.14 -12.90 16.21
N LYS A 72 0.94 -13.27 16.66
CA LYS A 72 0.71 -14.37 17.60
C LYS A 72 0.05 -15.55 16.88
N PRO A 73 0.23 -16.80 17.35
CA PRO A 73 -0.46 -17.95 16.78
C PRO A 73 -1.97 -17.72 16.66
N GLY A 74 -2.51 -17.88 15.45
CA GLY A 74 -3.92 -17.70 15.14
C GLY A 74 -4.38 -16.26 14.89
N GLU A 75 -3.52 -15.26 15.06
CA GLU A 75 -3.84 -13.87 14.68
C GLU A 75 -3.78 -13.70 13.16
N ARG A 76 -4.71 -12.91 12.62
CA ARG A 76 -4.63 -12.38 11.25
C ARG A 76 -3.90 -11.04 11.25
N PHE A 77 -3.30 -10.70 10.12
CA PHE A 77 -2.50 -9.49 9.95
C PHE A 77 -3.15 -8.21 10.51
N ARG A 78 -4.44 -7.96 10.21
CA ARG A 78 -5.16 -6.78 10.75
C ARG A 78 -5.22 -6.74 12.27
N ALA A 79 -5.48 -7.86 12.92
CA ALA A 79 -5.53 -7.91 14.38
C ALA A 79 -4.14 -7.66 14.98
N THR A 80 -3.10 -8.16 14.34
CA THR A 80 -1.71 -7.89 14.74
C THR A 80 -1.36 -6.41 14.59
N VAL A 81 -1.71 -5.76 13.48
CA VAL A 81 -1.48 -4.31 13.30
C VAL A 81 -2.28 -3.47 14.30
N GLU A 82 -3.55 -3.81 14.55
CA GLU A 82 -4.39 -3.10 15.54
C GLU A 82 -3.82 -3.21 16.96
N ARG A 83 -3.31 -4.38 17.33
CA ARG A 83 -2.70 -4.62 18.64
C ARG A 83 -1.29 -4.02 18.78
N ALA A 84 -0.45 -4.18 17.77
CA ALA A 84 0.93 -3.67 17.76
C ALA A 84 0.97 -2.14 17.60
N GLY A 85 -0.08 -1.56 17.01
CA GLY A 85 -0.26 -0.13 16.83
C GLY A 85 -0.14 0.29 15.37
N TRP A 86 -1.16 1.01 14.90
CA TRP A 86 -1.19 1.57 13.53
C TRP A 86 -0.09 2.59 13.28
N GLN A 87 0.31 3.34 14.30
CA GLN A 87 1.37 4.34 14.17
C GLN A 87 2.71 3.65 13.86
N THR A 88 3.10 2.69 14.69
CA THR A 88 4.32 1.90 14.50
C THR A 88 4.36 1.23 13.13
N PHE A 89 3.24 0.65 12.70
CA PHE A 89 3.14 0.03 11.38
C PHE A 89 3.34 1.04 10.24
N LYS A 90 2.72 2.23 10.34
CA LYS A 90 2.88 3.29 9.34
C LYS A 90 4.32 3.77 9.24
N GLU A 91 4.98 3.97 10.38
CA GLU A 91 6.39 4.40 10.44
C GLU A 91 7.29 3.35 9.78
N THR A 92 7.13 2.05 10.09
CA THR A 92 7.89 0.97 9.43
C THR A 92 7.66 0.92 7.92
N MET A 93 6.42 1.12 7.45
CA MET A 93 6.13 1.14 6.01
C MET A 93 6.76 2.36 5.31
N GLN A 94 6.80 3.51 5.99
CA GLN A 94 7.43 4.72 5.48
C GLN A 94 8.95 4.56 5.40
N GLU A 95 9.59 4.00 6.41
CA GLU A 95 11.02 3.68 6.39
C GLU A 95 11.39 2.70 5.28
N ALA A 96 10.54 1.68 5.05
CA ALA A 96 10.70 0.74 3.94
C ALA A 96 10.61 1.45 2.59
N TYR A 97 9.64 2.35 2.45
CA TYR A 97 9.44 3.14 1.24
C TYR A 97 10.62 4.08 0.96
N ASP A 98 11.12 4.76 1.99
CA ASP A 98 12.25 5.70 1.88
C ASP A 98 13.61 4.99 1.70
N GLY A 99 13.65 3.67 1.93
CA GLY A 99 14.87 2.86 1.78
C GLY A 99 15.82 2.93 2.98
N CYS A 100 15.32 3.31 4.15
CA CYS A 100 16.11 3.52 5.37
C CYS A 100 16.23 2.26 6.26
N ILE A 101 15.73 1.09 5.82
CA ILE A 101 15.79 -0.13 6.63
C ILE A 101 17.24 -0.58 6.76
N SER A 102 17.74 -0.57 8.00
CA SER A 102 18.99 -1.22 8.39
C SER A 102 18.73 -2.73 8.45
N ASP A 103 19.47 -3.51 7.67
CA ASP A 103 19.51 -4.98 7.80
C ASP A 103 19.94 -5.42 9.21
#